data_AF-A0A536DRN2-F1
#
_entry.id   AF-A0A536DRN2-F1
#
_cell.length_a   1.000
_cell.length_b   1.000
_cell.length_c   1.000
_cell.angle_alpha   90.00
_cell.angle_beta   90.00
_cell.angle_gamma   90.00
#
_symmetry.space_group_name_H-M   'P 1'
#
loop_
_entity.id
_entity.type
_entity.pdbx_description
1 polymer ?
#
loop_
_entity_poly.entity_id
_entity_poly.type
_entity_poly.pdbx_seq_one_letter_code
_entity_poly.pdbx_strand_id
1 'polypeptide(L)'
;MTSLLIHNAALIDGTGADPRPAVSVLVEDARIARIAPASALRPDREITVIDATGRFLLPGLTDAHVHFSATEADGRATRPLAAFALRVAAFIEETLDQGFTTVRDAGGLD
;
A
#
# COMPACT_ATOMS: atom_id res chain seq x y z
N MET A 1 7.36 19.45 -5.58
CA MET A 1 6.04 18.91 -5.22
C MET A 1 5.84 17.66 -6.03
N THR A 2 5.54 16.53 -5.40
CA THR A 2 5.29 15.27 -6.09
C THR A 2 3.80 15.16 -6.39
N SER A 3 3.44 14.86 -7.63
CA SER A 3 2.06 14.78 -8.06
C SER A 3 1.88 13.56 -8.97
N LEU A 4 0.90 12.73 -8.61
CA LEU A 4 0.59 11.47 -9.27
C LEU A 4 -0.91 11.41 -9.56
N LEU A 5 -1.27 11.10 -10.80
CA LEU A 5 -2.64 10.80 -11.19
C LEU A 5 -2.77 9.33 -11.53
N ILE A 6 -3.57 8.59 -10.77
CA ILE A 6 -4.03 7.25 -11.14
C ILE A 6 -5.33 7.44 -11.92
N HIS A 7 -5.30 7.15 -13.22
CA HIS A 7 -6.36 7.49 -14.15
C HIS A 7 -7.22 6.27 -14.54
N ASN A 8 -8.53 6.47 -14.59
CA ASN A 8 -9.51 5.53 -15.15
C ASN A 8 -9.55 4.11 -14.51
N ALA A 9 -9.43 4.03 -13.19
CA ALA A 9 -9.57 2.77 -12.45
C ALA A 9 -11.04 2.41 -12.14
N ALA A 10 -11.29 1.13 -11.86
CA ALA A 10 -12.44 0.71 -11.06
C ALA A 10 -12.09 0.82 -9.57
N LEU A 11 -12.62 1.83 -8.88
CA LEU A 11 -12.27 2.13 -7.49
C LEU A 11 -13.07 1.29 -6.50
N ILE A 12 -12.36 0.55 -5.64
CA ILE A 12 -12.87 -0.06 -4.42
C ILE A 12 -12.43 0.87 -3.27
N ASP A 13 -13.36 1.55 -2.61
CA ASP A 13 -13.04 2.58 -1.60
C ASP A 13 -13.00 2.06 -0.16
N GLY A 14 -13.15 0.75 0.04
CA GLY A 14 -13.11 0.11 1.35
C GLY A 14 -14.39 0.26 2.18
N THR A 15 -15.46 0.85 1.63
CA THR A 15 -16.75 0.99 2.33
C THR A 15 -17.61 -0.28 2.30
N GLY A 16 -17.25 -1.25 1.45
CA GLY A 16 -18.05 -2.46 1.19
C GLY A 16 -19.10 -2.30 0.08
N ALA A 17 -19.22 -1.11 -0.52
CA ALA A 17 -20.03 -0.90 -1.72
C ALA A 17 -19.38 -1.51 -2.98
N ASP A 18 -20.17 -1.67 -4.05
CA ASP A 18 -19.68 -2.14 -5.34
C ASP A 18 -18.59 -1.20 -5.92
N PRO A 19 -17.63 -1.73 -6.70
CA PRO A 19 -16.59 -0.93 -7.31
C PRO A 19 -17.15 0.17 -8.21
N ARG A 20 -16.62 1.39 -8.06
CA ARG A 20 -17.01 2.55 -8.85
C ARG A 20 -16.20 2.59 -10.16
N PRO A 21 -16.81 2.43 -11.34
CA PRO A 21 -16.08 2.43 -12.60
C PRO A 21 -15.62 3.83 -13.01
N ALA A 22 -14.57 3.89 -13.83
CA ALA A 22 -14.07 5.10 -14.47
C ALA A 22 -13.80 6.25 -13.47
N VAL A 23 -13.03 5.97 -12.41
CA VAL A 23 -12.62 6.94 -11.39
C VAL A 23 -11.14 7.27 -11.55
N SER A 24 -10.76 8.51 -11.25
CA SER A 24 -9.35 8.93 -11.13
C SER A 24 -9.06 9.49 -9.75
N VAL A 25 -7.85 9.23 -9.27
CA VAL A 25 -7.35 9.66 -7.97
C VAL A 25 -6.09 10.49 -8.17
N LEU A 26 -6.14 11.74 -7.72
CA LEU A 26 -4.99 12.65 -7.69
C LEU A 26 -4.35 12.58 -6.30
N VAL A 27 -3.06 12.29 -6.27
CA VAL A 27 -2.22 12.29 -5.09
C VAL A 27 -1.23 13.44 -5.21
N GLU A 28 -1.17 14.28 -4.17
CA GLU A 28 -0.22 15.38 -4.05
C GLU A 28 0.45 15.30 -2.69
N ASP A 29 1.78 15.37 -2.68
CA ASP A 29 2.60 15.37 -1.45
C ASP A 29 2.17 14.28 -0.45
N ALA A 30 2.06 13.04 -0.97
CA ALA A 30 1.65 11.83 -0.25
C ALA A 30 0.23 11.81 0.34
N ARG A 31 -0.66 12.71 -0.10
CA ARG A 31 -2.08 12.72 0.30
C ARG A 31 -3.00 12.64 -0.91
N ILE A 32 -4.15 12.02 -0.73
CA ILE A 32 -5.22 12.05 -1.73
C ILE A 32 -5.78 13.46 -1.77
N ALA A 33 -5.50 14.20 -2.84
CA ALA A 33 -5.97 15.55 -3.04
C ALA A 33 -7.37 15.57 -3.68
N ARG A 34 -7.67 14.61 -4.56
CA ARG A 34 -8.97 14.54 -5.24
C ARG A 34 -9.31 13.12 -5.69
N ILE A 35 -10.60 12.78 -5.62
CA ILE A 35 -11.20 11.62 -6.26
C ILE A 35 -12.36 12.12 -7.11
N ALA A 36 -12.39 11.83 -8.41
CA ALA A 36 -13.46 12.28 -9.30
C ALA A 36 -13.66 11.31 -10.47
N PRO A 37 -14.78 11.42 -11.22
CA PRO A 37 -14.92 10.70 -12.49
C PRO A 37 -13.74 10.96 -13.41
N ALA A 38 -13.29 9.94 -14.13
CA ALA A 38 -12.13 10.04 -15.01
C ALA A 38 -12.30 11.11 -16.08
N SER A 39 -13.52 11.40 -16.53
CA SER A 39 -13.79 12.51 -17.47
C SER A 39 -13.52 13.90 -16.89
N ALA A 40 -13.56 14.07 -15.57
CA ALA A 40 -13.43 15.35 -14.88
C ALA A 40 -12.01 15.64 -14.35
N LEU A 41 -11.10 14.67 -14.44
CA LEU A 41 -9.69 14.81 -14.06
C LEU A 41 -8.82 14.59 -15.29
N ARG A 42 -8.14 15.65 -15.71
CA ARG A 42 -7.12 15.63 -16.77
C ARG A 42 -5.81 16.12 -16.16
N PRO A 43 -4.66 15.55 -16.55
CA PRO A 43 -3.37 16.12 -16.18
C PRO A 43 -3.28 17.53 -16.80
N ASP A 44 -3.12 18.54 -15.95
CA ASP A 44 -3.02 19.96 -16.33
C ASP A 44 -1.56 20.44 -16.44
N ARG A 45 -0.61 19.61 -16.02
CA ARG A 45 0.84 19.85 -16.03
C ARG A 45 1.60 18.52 -16.21
N GLU A 46 2.93 18.60 -16.33
CA GLU A 46 3.80 17.42 -16.25
C GLU A 46 3.67 16.77 -14.86
N ILE A 47 2.77 15.79 -14.75
CA ILE A 47 2.61 14.92 -13.59
C ILE A 47 2.82 13.48 -14.01
N THR A 48 3.21 12.64 -13.06
CA THR A 48 3.22 11.20 -13.31
C THR A 48 1.79 10.71 -13.47
N VAL A 49 1.50 10.02 -14.57
CA VAL A 49 0.19 9.42 -14.82
C VAL A 49 0.34 7.90 -14.89
N ILE A 50 -0.49 7.20 -14.12
CA ILE A 50 -0.67 5.75 -14.20
C ILE A 50 -2.03 5.49 -14.85
N ASP A 51 -2.04 4.89 -16.03
CA ASP A 51 -3.29 4.40 -16.64
C ASP A 51 -3.71 3.09 -15.99
N ALA A 52 -4.85 3.12 -15.31
CA ALA A 52 -5.45 1.98 -14.61
C ALA A 52 -6.70 1.45 -15.34
N THR A 53 -6.85 1.76 -16.64
CA THR A 53 -7.93 1.21 -17.46
C THR A 53 -7.97 -0.31 -17.40
N GLY A 54 -9.15 -0.87 -17.07
CA GLY A 54 -9.33 -2.31 -16.90
C GLY A 54 -8.72 -2.90 -15.62
N ARG A 55 -8.26 -2.05 -14.70
CA ARG A 55 -7.69 -2.44 -13.40
C ARG A 55 -8.53 -1.91 -12.25
N PHE A 56 -8.41 -2.58 -11.11
CA PHE A 56 -8.98 -2.13 -9.85
C PHE A 56 -7.96 -1.28 -9.09
N LEU A 57 -8.46 -0.25 -8.40
CA LEU A 57 -7.71 0.54 -7.43
C LEU A 57 -8.36 0.37 -6.06
N LEU A 58 -7.55 0.09 -5.03
CA LEU A 58 -7.99 -0.12 -3.66
C LEU A 58 -7.02 0.55 -2.68
N PRO A 59 -7.44 0.80 -1.42
CA PRO A 59 -6.51 1.13 -0.34
C PRO A 59 -5.43 0.05 -0.21
N GLY A 60 -4.23 0.46 0.22
CA GLY A 60 -3.21 -0.50 0.61
C GLY A 60 -3.72 -1.39 1.75
N LEU A 61 -3.30 -2.66 1.75
CA LEU A 61 -3.80 -3.63 2.71
C LEU A 61 -3.33 -3.30 4.12
N THR A 62 -4.15 -3.65 5.11
CA THR A 62 -3.85 -3.46 6.54
C THR A 62 -3.92 -4.81 7.24
N ASP A 63 -2.86 -5.18 7.96
CA ASP A 63 -2.83 -6.36 8.83
C ASP A 63 -2.75 -5.93 10.30
N ALA A 64 -3.72 -6.33 11.11
CA ALA A 64 -3.79 -5.96 12.52
C ALA A 64 -2.95 -6.86 13.44
N HIS A 65 -2.39 -7.95 12.92
CA HIS A 65 -1.73 -8.96 13.73
C HIS A 65 -0.61 -9.68 12.96
N VAL A 66 0.59 -9.10 13.01
CA VAL A 66 1.81 -9.75 12.48
C VAL A 66 2.81 -10.06 13.60
N HIS A 67 3.77 -10.94 13.31
CA HIS A 67 4.88 -11.25 14.21
C HIS A 67 6.20 -11.24 13.43
N PHE A 68 6.81 -10.07 13.23
CA PHE A 68 8.05 -9.99 12.45
C PHE A 68 9.25 -10.59 13.18
N SER A 69 9.21 -10.59 14.52
CA SER A 69 10.26 -11.19 15.37
C SER A 69 10.26 -12.72 15.33
N ALA A 70 9.16 -13.35 14.90
CA ALA A 70 9.00 -14.80 14.80
C ALA A 70 9.74 -15.35 13.57
N THR A 71 11.04 -15.08 13.48
CA THR A 71 11.86 -15.43 12.32
C THR A 71 12.14 -16.92 12.17
N GLU A 72 11.85 -17.71 13.20
CA GLU A 72 12.03 -19.16 13.26
C GLU A 72 10.74 -19.85 13.70
N ALA A 73 10.50 -21.06 13.18
CA ALA A 73 9.29 -21.82 13.45
C ALA A 73 9.14 -22.24 14.93
N ASP A 74 10.22 -22.28 15.70
CA ASP A 74 10.23 -22.63 17.12
C ASP A 74 10.19 -21.41 18.06
N GLY A 75 10.12 -20.19 17.50
CA GLY A 75 10.07 -18.94 18.25
C GLY A 75 11.36 -18.56 18.98
N ARG A 76 12.48 -19.26 18.73
CA ARG A 76 13.75 -18.98 19.43
C ARG A 76 14.61 -17.98 18.65
N ALA A 77 14.97 -16.88 19.31
CA ALA A 77 15.98 -15.95 18.82
C ALA A 77 17.40 -16.50 19.07
N THR A 78 17.81 -17.52 18.30
CA THR A 78 19.17 -18.12 18.43
C THR A 78 20.22 -17.40 17.57
N ARG A 79 19.80 -16.46 16.72
CA ARG A 79 20.68 -15.71 15.81
C ARG A 79 21.42 -14.58 16.53
N PRO A 80 22.64 -14.24 16.09
CA PRO A 80 23.25 -12.96 16.41
C PRO A 80 22.32 -11.80 16.04
N LEU A 81 22.30 -10.75 16.86
CA LEU A 81 21.38 -9.61 16.72
C LEU A 81 21.39 -8.99 15.32
N ALA A 82 22.57 -8.84 14.70
CA ALA A 82 22.69 -8.28 13.36
C ALA A 82 22.00 -9.15 12.28
N ALA A 83 22.16 -10.47 12.37
CA ALA A 83 21.52 -11.40 11.44
C ALA A 83 20.00 -11.45 11.64
N PHE A 84 19.54 -11.33 12.89
CA PHE A 84 18.13 -11.19 13.21
C PHE A 84 17.53 -9.92 12.60
N ALA A 85 18.16 -8.76 12.81
CA ALA A 85 17.68 -7.48 12.28
C ALA A 85 17.57 -7.47 10.74
N LEU A 86 18.55 -8.04 10.04
CA LEU A 86 18.50 -8.17 8.58
C LEU A 86 17.36 -9.08 8.12
N ARG A 87 17.09 -10.17 8.84
CA ARG A 87 15.97 -11.07 8.51
C ARG A 87 14.62 -10.40 8.73
N VAL A 88 14.47 -9.64 9.82
CA VAL A 88 13.27 -8.84 10.09
C VAL A 88 13.04 -7.81 8.97
N ALA A 89 14.08 -7.07 8.56
CA ALA A 89 13.98 -6.09 7.48
C ALA A 89 13.50 -6.73 6.17
N ALA A 90 14.04 -7.91 5.83
CA ALA A 90 13.60 -8.65 4.63
C ALA A 90 12.12 -9.05 4.69
N PHE A 91 11.60 -9.44 5.87
CA PHE A 91 10.17 -9.74 6.00
C PHE A 91 9.28 -8.51 5.91
N ILE A 92 9.74 -7.36 6.40
CA ILE A 92 9.02 -6.09 6.26
C ILE A 92 8.94 -5.68 4.79
N GLU A 93 10.04 -5.83 4.03
CA GLU A 93 10.07 -5.58 2.59
C GLU A 93 9.12 -6.53 1.84
N GLU A 94 9.20 -7.84 2.11
CA GLU A 94 8.30 -8.83 1.50
C GLU A 94 6.81 -8.54 1.79
N THR A 95 6.51 -8.12 3.02
CA THR A 95 5.14 -7.75 3.41
C THR A 95 4.63 -6.55 2.62
N LEU A 96 5.50 -5.55 2.37
CA LEU A 96 5.17 -4.41 1.52
C LEU A 96 4.95 -4.82 0.07
N ASP A 97 5.78 -5.71 -0.47
CA ASP A 97 5.65 -6.24 -1.85
C ASP A 97 4.35 -7.04 -2.06
N GLN A 98 3.82 -7.64 -1.00
CA GLN A 98 2.50 -8.31 -1.00
C GLN A 98 1.32 -7.32 -0.96
N GLY A 99 1.57 -6.02 -0.80
CA GLY A 99 0.56 -4.96 -0.82
C GLY A 99 0.10 -4.48 0.56
N PHE A 100 0.68 -4.96 1.65
CA PHE A 100 0.42 -4.44 3.00
C PHE A 100 1.20 -3.15 3.24
N THR A 101 0.47 -2.05 3.36
CA THR A 101 1.06 -0.72 3.58
C THR A 101 0.97 -0.26 5.03
N THR A 102 0.24 -1.00 5.87
CA THR A 102 0.12 -0.74 7.30
C THR A 102 -0.03 -2.06 8.02
N VAL A 103 0.76 -2.25 9.07
CA VAL A 103 0.74 -3.48 9.88
C VAL A 103 0.91 -3.14 11.35
N ARG A 104 0.37 -3.99 12.22
CA ARG A 104 0.61 -3.93 13.67
C ARG A 104 1.34 -5.18 14.13
N ASP A 105 2.58 -5.02 14.59
CA ASP A 105 3.29 -6.10 15.28
C ASP A 105 2.56 -6.40 16.60
N ALA A 106 2.23 -7.67 16.80
CA ALA A 106 1.47 -8.15 17.95
C ALA A 106 2.38 -8.81 19.00
N GLY A 107 3.70 -8.57 18.93
CA GLY A 107 4.68 -9.00 19.90
C GLY A 107 6.01 -9.32 19.25
N GLY A 108 7.05 -8.58 19.65
CA GLY A 108 8.40 -8.82 19.17
C GLY A 108 9.22 -7.58 18.89
N LEU A 109 8.68 -6.66 18.09
CA LEU A 109 9.40 -5.47 17.62
C LEU A 109 9.02 -4.18 18.36
N ASP A 110 7.85 -4.16 18.99
CA ASP A 110 7.34 -3.06 19.84
C ASP A 110 7.40 -3.45 21.32
#